data_AF-A0A146L8X1-F1
#
_entry.id   AF-A0A146L8X1-F1
#
_cell.length_a   1.000
_cell.length_b   1.000
_cell.length_c   1.000
_cell.angle_alpha   90.00
_cell.angle_beta   90.00
_cell.angle_gamma   90.00
#
_symmetry.space_group_name_H-M   'P 1'
#
loop_
_entity.id
_entity.type
_entity.pdbx_description
1 polymer ?
#
loop_
_entity_poly.entity_id
_entity_poly.type
_entity_poly.pdbx_seq_one_letter_code
_entity_poly.pdbx_strand_id
1 'polypeptide(L)'
;EYLWHPFASDHCTTLAGKPKIFFIQACRGTKLDGGTRLVRHHASETDSSSNSYKIPSMADFLIVHSTTEGFYSWRNPETGTWFIQALCQVVKERHATTDFLKMMTIVARKVALDFESFNDLYAERHGQKQVPNIISTLIRDLYFRPKIGT
;
A
#
# COMPACT_ATOMS: atom_id res chain seq x y z
N GLU A 1 3.24 -16.62 9.73
CA GLU A 1 2.31 -15.67 9.08
C GLU A 1 1.10 -16.43 8.52
N TYR A 2 -0.14 -16.03 8.81
CA TYR A 2 -1.33 -16.88 8.50
C TYR A 2 -2.31 -16.33 7.47
N LEU A 3 -2.40 -15.01 7.27
CA LEU A 3 -3.55 -14.40 6.56
C LEU A 3 -3.59 -14.71 5.05
N TRP A 4 -2.45 -14.63 4.37
CA TRP A 4 -2.36 -14.73 2.91
C TRP A 4 -1.97 -16.12 2.39
N HIS A 5 -1.42 -16.99 3.27
CA HIS A 5 -0.94 -18.32 2.89
C HIS A 5 -2.01 -19.22 2.21
N PRO A 6 -3.29 -19.27 2.69
CA PRO A 6 -4.34 -20.04 2.01
C PRO A 6 -4.68 -19.59 0.59
N PHE A 7 -4.24 -18.38 0.18
CA PHE A 7 -4.48 -17.80 -1.14
C PHE A 7 -3.30 -17.97 -2.11
N ALA A 8 -2.23 -18.65 -1.68
CA ALA A 8 -1.10 -19.01 -2.53
C ALA A 8 -1.57 -19.89 -3.71
N SER A 9 -0.89 -19.82 -4.85
CA SER A 9 -1.40 -20.40 -6.11
C SER A 9 -1.48 -21.94 -6.11
N ASP A 10 -0.73 -22.61 -5.23
CA ASP A 10 -0.78 -24.04 -4.95
C ASP A 10 -1.88 -24.44 -3.96
N HIS A 11 -2.31 -23.52 -3.08
CA HIS A 11 -3.40 -23.72 -2.12
C HIS A 11 -4.77 -23.26 -2.68
N CYS A 12 -4.77 -22.32 -3.61
CA CYS A 12 -5.96 -21.74 -4.23
C CYS A 12 -5.76 -21.57 -5.75
N THR A 13 -5.84 -22.67 -6.48
CA THR A 13 -5.58 -22.74 -7.94
C THR A 13 -6.50 -21.85 -8.76
N THR A 14 -7.74 -21.61 -8.33
CA THR A 14 -8.70 -20.69 -8.98
C THR A 14 -8.29 -19.22 -8.91
N LEU A 15 -7.34 -18.88 -8.02
CA LEU A 15 -6.71 -17.56 -7.91
C LEU A 15 -5.27 -17.54 -8.44
N ALA A 16 -4.75 -18.63 -9.04
CA ALA A 16 -3.43 -18.62 -9.65
C ALA A 16 -3.38 -17.64 -10.84
N GLY A 17 -2.31 -16.84 -10.95
CA GLY A 17 -2.16 -15.84 -12.01
C GLY A 17 -3.06 -14.61 -11.88
N LYS A 18 -3.78 -14.46 -10.74
CA LYS A 18 -4.66 -13.33 -10.43
C LYS A 18 -4.12 -12.55 -9.22
N PRO A 19 -4.13 -11.19 -9.25
CA PRO A 19 -3.71 -10.37 -8.12
C PRO A 19 -4.47 -10.66 -6.82
N LYS A 20 -3.76 -10.82 -5.70
CA LYS A 20 -4.28 -11.06 -4.35
C LYS A 20 -3.85 -9.89 -3.46
N ILE A 21 -4.79 -9.00 -3.13
CA ILE A 21 -4.47 -7.69 -2.54
C ILE A 21 -4.99 -7.63 -1.10
N PHE A 22 -4.12 -7.28 -0.16
CA PHE A 22 -4.43 -7.19 1.27
C PHE A 22 -4.08 -5.80 1.79
N PHE A 23 -5.07 -5.07 2.30
CA PHE A 23 -4.87 -3.82 3.04
C PHE A 23 -4.97 -4.10 4.54
N ILE A 24 -3.90 -3.85 5.29
CA ILE A 24 -3.78 -4.19 6.71
C ILE A 24 -3.65 -2.90 7.51
N GLN A 25 -4.78 -2.42 8.01
CA GLN A 25 -4.86 -1.28 8.92
C GLN A 25 -4.64 -1.76 10.37
N ALA A 26 -3.40 -1.68 10.85
CA ALA A 26 -3.02 -2.01 12.21
C ALA A 26 -1.82 -1.17 12.65
N CYS A 27 -1.74 -0.82 13.95
CA CYS A 27 -0.48 -0.36 14.53
C CYS A 27 0.49 -1.55 14.57
N ARG A 28 1.72 -1.36 14.07
CA ARG A 28 2.74 -2.42 14.06
C ARG A 28 3.78 -2.26 15.17
N GLY A 29 3.53 -1.38 16.12
CA GLY A 29 4.29 -1.20 17.37
C GLY A 29 3.89 0.09 18.08
N THR A 30 4.73 0.52 19.03
CA THR A 30 4.51 1.68 19.91
C THR A 30 5.44 2.86 19.61
N LYS A 31 6.34 2.75 18.62
CA LYS A 31 7.28 3.82 18.27
C LYS A 31 6.56 4.93 17.49
N LEU A 32 7.07 6.14 17.65
CA LEU A 32 6.60 7.35 16.99
C LEU A 32 7.65 7.78 15.95
N ASP A 33 7.20 8.35 14.83
CA ASP A 33 8.05 8.75 13.71
C ASP A 33 8.05 10.27 13.56
N GLY A 34 9.17 10.90 13.92
CA GLY A 34 9.39 12.35 13.77
C GLY A 34 9.78 12.79 12.35
N GLY A 35 9.88 11.87 11.40
CA GLY A 35 10.24 12.14 10.01
C GLY A 35 11.73 12.46 9.79
N THR A 36 12.12 12.65 8.53
CA THR A 36 13.49 13.02 8.12
C THR A 36 13.47 13.77 6.79
N ARG A 37 14.33 14.78 6.64
CA ARG A 37 14.43 15.65 5.45
C ARG A 37 15.36 15.04 4.40
N LEU A 38 14.88 14.86 3.15
CA LEU A 38 15.60 14.19 2.07
C LEU A 38 15.68 15.01 0.77
N VAL A 39 16.75 14.78 0.00
CA VAL A 39 17.00 15.33 -1.36
C VAL A 39 17.07 14.15 -2.35
N ARG A 40 16.68 14.34 -3.62
CA ARG A 40 16.47 13.24 -4.61
C ARG A 40 17.48 13.26 -5.76
N HIS A 41 17.78 12.06 -6.28
CA HIS A 41 18.34 11.81 -7.62
C HIS A 41 17.53 10.69 -8.34
N HIS A 42 17.66 10.57 -9.67
CA HIS A 42 16.82 9.74 -10.57
C HIS A 42 17.63 8.73 -11.39
N ALA A 43 17.00 7.60 -11.77
CA ALA A 43 17.36 6.70 -12.90
C ALA A 43 16.12 5.86 -13.33
N SER A 44 16.14 5.19 -14.51
CA SER A 44 14.95 4.73 -15.25
C SER A 44 14.99 3.30 -15.86
N GLU A 45 13.81 2.65 -15.89
CA GLU A 45 13.14 1.69 -16.83
C GLU A 45 13.89 0.77 -17.84
N THR A 46 13.40 -0.48 -18.06
CA THR A 46 12.80 -1.01 -19.34
C THR A 46 12.43 -2.53 -19.36
N ASP A 47 11.67 -2.96 -20.39
CA ASP A 47 10.89 -4.21 -20.64
C ASP A 47 11.54 -5.27 -21.58
N SER A 48 10.98 -6.44 -21.99
CA SER A 48 10.06 -7.51 -21.45
C SER A 48 9.76 -8.58 -22.55
N SER A 49 9.42 -9.85 -22.22
CA SER A 49 8.83 -10.84 -23.19
C SER A 49 8.13 -12.06 -22.55
N SER A 50 7.18 -12.70 -23.25
CA SER A 50 6.33 -13.79 -22.71
C SER A 50 6.71 -15.20 -23.18
N ASN A 51 7.05 -16.06 -22.23
CA ASN A 51 7.22 -17.50 -22.40
C ASN A 51 6.17 -18.25 -21.54
N SER A 52 6.04 -19.58 -21.62
CA SER A 52 5.27 -20.32 -20.59
C SER A 52 6.10 -20.41 -19.30
N TYR A 53 5.86 -19.49 -18.36
CA TYR A 53 6.66 -19.38 -17.14
C TYR A 53 6.00 -20.01 -15.91
N LYS A 54 6.81 -20.72 -15.13
CA LYS A 54 6.45 -21.22 -13.79
C LYS A 54 6.59 -20.08 -12.79
N ILE A 55 5.48 -19.56 -12.27
CA ILE A 55 5.49 -18.58 -11.18
C ILE A 55 5.75 -19.25 -9.82
N PRO A 56 6.39 -18.56 -8.86
CA PRO A 56 6.38 -18.96 -7.46
C PRO A 56 4.96 -19.02 -6.89
N SER A 57 4.69 -19.92 -5.94
CA SER A 57 3.38 -20.03 -5.27
C SER A 57 2.91 -18.72 -4.63
N MET A 58 3.86 -17.90 -4.17
CA MET A 58 3.68 -16.59 -3.54
C MET A 58 3.76 -15.40 -4.52
N ALA A 59 3.61 -15.63 -5.83
CA ALA A 59 3.45 -14.57 -6.83
C ALA A 59 2.05 -13.94 -6.80
N ASP A 60 1.92 -12.79 -7.46
CA ASP A 60 0.68 -12.02 -7.60
C ASP A 60 0.13 -11.42 -6.29
N PHE A 61 0.91 -11.33 -5.21
CA PHE A 61 0.46 -10.67 -3.98
C PHE A 61 0.84 -9.18 -3.95
N LEU A 62 -0.06 -8.37 -3.39
CA LEU A 62 0.23 -7.01 -2.94
C LEU A 62 -0.29 -6.85 -1.51
N ILE A 63 0.60 -6.66 -0.55
CA ILE A 63 0.28 -6.50 0.86
C ILE A 63 0.68 -5.08 1.26
N VAL A 64 -0.28 -4.27 1.68
CA VAL A 64 -0.08 -2.88 2.09
C VAL A 64 -0.47 -2.73 3.55
N HIS A 65 0.51 -2.48 4.40
CA HIS A 65 0.28 -2.13 5.79
C HIS A 65 0.13 -0.61 5.93
N SER A 66 -0.80 -0.15 6.76
CA SER A 66 -1.00 1.28 7.03
C SER A 66 0.24 1.97 7.62
N THR A 67 1.15 1.19 8.21
CA THR A 67 2.40 1.64 8.86
C THR A 67 3.57 0.72 8.54
N THR A 68 4.78 1.29 8.60
CA THR A 68 6.03 0.53 8.77
C THR A 68 6.04 -0.20 10.12
N GLU A 69 6.76 -1.31 10.18
CA GLU A 69 6.88 -2.13 11.39
C GLU A 69 7.48 -1.35 12.57
N GLY A 70 6.93 -1.54 13.76
CA GLY A 70 7.31 -0.81 14.98
C GLY A 70 6.52 0.48 15.23
N PHE A 71 5.81 1.03 14.25
CA PHE A 71 5.22 2.37 14.32
C PHE A 71 3.70 2.42 14.54
N TYR A 72 3.25 3.56 15.07
CA TYR A 72 1.84 3.85 15.35
C TYR A 72 1.05 4.22 14.08
N SER A 73 -0.21 3.79 14.00
CA SER A 73 -1.12 4.16 12.90
C SER A 73 -2.18 5.13 13.40
N TRP A 74 -2.25 6.30 12.79
CA TRP A 74 -3.07 7.40 13.27
C TRP A 74 -4.49 7.35 12.70
N ARG A 75 -5.44 7.69 13.59
CA ARG A 75 -6.86 7.81 13.31
C ARG A 75 -7.33 9.18 13.78
N ASN A 76 -7.91 9.96 12.88
CA ASN A 76 -8.78 11.05 13.28
C ASN A 76 -10.14 10.44 13.73
N PRO A 77 -10.70 10.84 14.89
CA PRO A 77 -11.97 10.27 15.38
C PRO A 77 -13.13 10.45 14.40
N GLU A 78 -13.19 11.57 13.70
CA GLU A 78 -14.28 12.00 12.82
C GLU A 78 -14.07 11.49 11.38
N THR A 79 -12.87 11.67 10.81
CA THR A 79 -12.60 11.38 9.39
C THR A 79 -11.99 9.99 9.13
N GLY A 80 -11.58 9.26 10.18
CA GLY A 80 -11.02 7.90 10.07
C GLY A 80 -9.49 7.86 9.98
N THR A 81 -8.91 6.75 9.53
CA THR A 81 -7.44 6.57 9.47
C THR A 81 -6.84 7.23 8.23
N TRP A 82 -5.70 7.90 8.38
CA TRP A 82 -5.05 8.66 7.30
C TRP A 82 -4.77 7.78 6.07
N PHE A 83 -4.33 6.54 6.31
CA PHE A 83 -4.09 5.56 5.25
C PHE A 83 -5.34 5.24 4.43
N ILE A 84 -6.46 4.92 5.09
CA ILE A 84 -7.70 4.53 4.38
C ILE A 84 -8.33 5.73 3.67
N GLN A 85 -8.28 6.93 4.28
CA GLN A 85 -8.71 8.18 3.62
C GLN A 85 -7.92 8.42 2.33
N ALA A 86 -6.59 8.40 2.39
CA ALA A 86 -5.72 8.59 1.23
C ALA A 86 -5.89 7.49 0.18
N LEU A 87 -6.05 6.23 0.60
CA LEU A 87 -6.31 5.09 -0.28
C LEU A 87 -7.61 5.28 -1.07
N CYS A 88 -8.73 5.52 -0.38
CA CYS A 88 -10.03 5.72 -1.01
C CYS A 88 -10.02 6.92 -1.97
N GLN A 89 -9.37 8.03 -1.60
CA GLN A 89 -9.22 9.20 -2.47
C GLN A 89 -8.45 8.85 -3.76
N VAL A 90 -7.23 8.29 -3.64
CA VAL A 90 -6.38 8.01 -4.81
C VAL A 90 -7.02 7.00 -5.74
N VAL A 91 -7.66 5.95 -5.20
CA VAL A 91 -8.39 4.97 -6.03
C VAL A 91 -9.55 5.65 -6.76
N LYS A 92 -10.39 6.42 -6.08
CA LYS A 92 -11.51 7.16 -6.71
C LYS A 92 -11.04 8.10 -7.83
N GLU A 93 -9.89 8.74 -7.67
CA GLU A 93 -9.32 9.66 -8.66
C GLU A 93 -8.62 8.96 -9.84
N ARG A 94 -8.06 7.75 -9.66
CA ARG A 94 -7.03 7.20 -10.57
C ARG A 94 -7.21 5.75 -11.01
N HIS A 95 -8.23 5.05 -10.51
CA HIS A 95 -8.46 3.62 -10.77
C HIS A 95 -8.42 3.21 -12.25
N ALA A 96 -8.93 4.07 -13.15
CA ALA A 96 -9.05 3.79 -14.57
C ALA A 96 -7.76 3.99 -15.38
N THR A 97 -6.82 4.82 -14.92
CA THR A 97 -5.71 5.34 -15.73
C THR A 97 -4.31 5.06 -15.17
N THR A 98 -4.20 4.72 -13.89
CA THR A 98 -2.91 4.55 -13.20
C THR A 98 -2.74 3.10 -12.75
N ASP A 99 -1.53 2.56 -12.85
CA ASP A 99 -1.21 1.27 -12.25
C ASP A 99 -1.41 1.31 -10.72
N PHE A 100 -1.82 0.20 -10.12
CA PHE A 100 -2.15 0.14 -8.72
C PHE A 100 -0.95 0.24 -7.78
N LEU A 101 0.24 -0.24 -8.16
CA LEU A 101 1.46 -0.06 -7.36
C LEU A 101 1.92 1.42 -7.41
N LYS A 102 1.77 2.07 -8.57
CA LYS A 102 1.91 3.53 -8.72
C LYS A 102 0.89 4.29 -7.86
N MET A 103 -0.37 3.85 -7.81
CA MET A 103 -1.36 4.42 -6.88
C MET A 103 -0.93 4.26 -5.42
N MET A 104 -0.40 3.10 -4.99
CA MET A 104 0.08 2.93 -3.61
C MET A 104 1.25 3.88 -3.28
N THR A 105 2.10 4.18 -4.26
CA THR A 105 3.17 5.20 -4.11
C THR A 105 2.59 6.61 -3.89
N ILE A 106 1.49 6.96 -4.58
CA ILE A 106 0.77 8.23 -4.38
C ILE A 106 0.10 8.25 -3.00
N VAL A 107 -0.53 7.16 -2.58
CA VAL A 107 -1.13 7.01 -1.23
C VAL A 107 -0.04 7.22 -0.16
N ALA A 108 1.11 6.55 -0.26
CA ALA A 108 2.20 6.71 0.68
C ALA A 108 2.73 8.15 0.74
N ARG A 109 2.84 8.83 -0.42
CA ARG A 109 3.21 10.25 -0.47
C ARG A 109 2.19 11.15 0.21
N LYS A 110 0.88 10.93 -0.01
CA LYS A 110 -0.18 11.71 0.65
C LYS A 110 -0.15 11.49 2.16
N VAL A 111 -0.08 10.25 2.63
CA VAL A 111 -0.02 9.93 4.08
C VAL A 111 1.20 10.57 4.76
N ALA A 112 2.36 10.59 4.10
CA ALA A 112 3.59 11.16 4.68
C ALA A 112 3.66 12.70 4.66
N LEU A 113 2.99 13.36 3.71
CA LEU A 113 3.08 14.82 3.53
C LEU A 113 1.84 15.57 4.01
N ASP A 114 0.65 15.07 3.70
CA ASP A 114 -0.63 15.77 3.91
C ASP A 114 -1.16 15.59 5.35
N PHE A 115 -0.58 14.67 6.13
CA PHE A 115 -1.04 14.34 7.49
C PHE A 115 0.07 14.48 8.53
N GLU A 116 -0.32 14.90 9.72
CA GLU A 116 0.53 15.07 10.90
C GLU A 116 -0.35 14.99 12.16
N SER A 117 0.19 14.47 13.26
CA SER A 117 -0.58 14.37 14.50
C SER A 117 -0.59 15.71 15.23
N PHE A 118 -1.78 16.21 15.55
CA PHE A 118 -1.93 17.29 16.51
C PHE A 118 -2.25 16.68 17.88
N ASN A 119 -1.47 17.05 18.90
CA ASN A 119 -1.77 16.74 20.29
C ASN A 119 -1.28 17.89 21.18
N ASP A 120 -2.16 18.44 21.99
CA ASP A 120 -1.91 19.55 22.91
C ASP A 120 -1.59 19.09 24.34
N LEU A 121 -1.94 17.85 24.69
CA LEU A 121 -1.72 17.24 26.01
C LEU A 121 -0.40 16.47 26.13
N TYR A 122 0.04 15.83 25.03
CA TYR A 122 1.18 14.92 24.99
C TYR A 122 2.15 15.38 23.89
N ALA A 123 3.18 16.13 24.28
CA ALA A 123 4.15 16.71 23.36
C ALA A 123 4.87 15.65 22.51
N GLU A 124 5.12 14.46 23.04
CA GLU A 124 5.71 13.33 22.32
C GLU A 124 4.79 12.78 21.22
N ARG A 125 3.47 13.02 21.31
CA ARG A 125 2.46 12.63 20.32
C ARG A 125 2.11 13.75 19.35
N HIS A 126 2.69 14.94 19.51
CA HIS A 126 2.55 16.06 18.58
C HIS A 126 3.54 15.93 17.42
N GLY A 127 3.19 16.42 16.23
CA GLY A 127 4.09 16.51 15.07
C GLY A 127 4.50 15.17 14.44
N GLN A 128 3.84 14.06 14.80
CA GLN A 128 4.23 12.73 14.35
C GLN A 128 3.70 12.42 12.96
N LYS A 129 4.49 11.69 12.19
CA LYS A 129 4.21 11.32 10.80
C LYS A 129 3.79 9.86 10.70
N GLN A 130 3.41 9.46 9.49
CA GLN A 130 3.09 8.08 9.14
C GLN A 130 3.54 7.80 7.71
N VAL A 131 3.99 6.58 7.43
CA VAL A 131 4.17 6.07 6.07
C VAL A 131 3.65 4.63 5.99
N PRO A 132 2.84 4.28 4.97
CA PRO A 132 2.45 2.90 4.69
C PRO A 132 3.65 2.07 4.21
N ASN A 133 3.68 0.78 4.56
CA ASN A 133 4.64 -0.17 4.01
C ASN A 133 3.99 -1.01 2.91
N ILE A 134 4.62 -1.09 1.74
CA ILE A 134 4.10 -1.70 0.52
C ILE A 134 5.00 -2.88 0.15
N ILE A 135 4.46 -4.09 0.22
CA ILE A 135 5.16 -5.34 -0.12
C ILE A 135 4.49 -5.91 -1.38
N SER A 136 5.24 -6.04 -2.47
CA SER A 136 4.72 -6.51 -3.77
C SER A 136 5.48 -7.73 -4.28
N THR A 137 4.73 -8.72 -4.74
CA THR A 137 5.16 -9.81 -5.63
C THR A 137 4.32 -9.85 -6.91
N LEU A 138 3.66 -8.73 -7.25
CA LEU A 138 2.99 -8.54 -8.54
C LEU A 138 4.03 -8.64 -9.67
N ILE A 139 3.71 -9.42 -10.70
CA ILE A 139 4.57 -9.64 -11.88
C ILE A 139 4.03 -8.96 -13.15
N ARG A 140 2.97 -8.14 -13.01
CA ARG A 140 2.28 -7.40 -14.07
C ARG A 140 1.66 -6.14 -13.48
N ASP A 141 1.51 -5.10 -14.29
CA ASP A 141 0.70 -3.92 -13.96
C ASP A 141 -0.75 -4.31 -13.62
N LEU A 142 -1.38 -3.53 -12.74
CA LEU A 142 -2.76 -3.71 -12.33
C LEU A 142 -3.58 -2.44 -12.53
N TYR A 143 -4.59 -2.50 -13.39
CA TYR A 143 -5.52 -1.39 -13.65
C TYR A 143 -6.97 -1.78 -13.29
N PHE A 144 -7.70 -0.88 -12.63
CA PHE A 144 -9.11 -1.06 -12.28
C PHE A 144 -10.01 -0.28 -13.25
N ARG A 145 -9.95 -0.67 -14.52
CA ARG A 145 -10.75 -0.05 -15.59
C ARG A 145 -12.25 -0.40 -15.45
N PRO A 146 -13.17 0.48 -15.85
CA PRO A 146 -14.59 0.14 -15.94
C PRO A 146 -14.82 -1.11 -16.79
N LYS A 147 -15.73 -1.98 -16.36
CA LYS A 147 -16.14 -3.16 -17.13
C LYS A 147 -16.94 -2.69 -18.34
N ILE A 148 -16.51 -3.06 -19.54
CA ILE A 148 -17.24 -2.78 -20.78
C ILE A 148 -18.42 -3.76 -20.86
N GLY A 149 -19.64 -3.25 -20.99
CA GLY A 149 -20.84 -4.06 -21.29
C GLY A 149 -21.54 -4.71 -20.10
N THR A 150 -21.94 -3.90 -19.11
CA THR A 150 -23.02 -4.21 -18.13
C THR A 150 -23.91 -3.00 -17.96
#